data_AF-A0A9J7ATZ8-F1
#
_entry.id   AF-A0A9J7ATZ8-F1
#
_cell.length_a   1.000
_cell.length_b   1.000
_cell.length_c   1.000
_cell.angle_alpha   90.00
_cell.angle_beta   90.00
_cell.angle_gamma   90.00
#
_symmetry.space_group_name_H-M   'P 1'
#
loop_
_entity.id
_entity.type
_entity.pdbx_description
1 polymer ?
#
loop_
_entity_poly.entity_id
_entity_poly.type
_entity_poly.pdbx_seq_one_letter_code
_entity_poly.pdbx_strand_id
1 'polypeptide(L)'
;MRSAMETHPKVRLDILIEQLAVPRLGTLLDTLPGVNGYTILPVQGGSGLNGIWTRDGQIAGAEGMMMIWCILDAQHKEAVLKSVFEFVNARAGLITVSNVDVVRPERF
;
A
#
# COMPACT_ATOMS: atom_id res chain seq x y z
N MET A 1 -26.64 -8.53 25.91
CA MET A 1 -26.19 -7.27 25.29
C MET A 1 -24.83 -7.55 24.67
N ARG A 2 -24.70 -7.62 23.34
CA ARG A 2 -23.37 -7.76 22.71
C ARG A 2 -22.62 -6.45 22.98
N SER A 3 -21.44 -6.53 23.58
CA SER A 3 -20.58 -5.35 23.74
C SER A 3 -20.36 -4.74 22.35
N ALA A 4 -20.56 -3.43 22.21
CA ALA A 4 -20.24 -2.75 20.96
C ALA A 4 -18.76 -2.95 20.66
N MET A 5 -18.43 -3.22 19.41
CA MET A 5 -17.06 -3.45 18.97
C MET A 5 -16.29 -2.12 19.02
N GLU A 6 -15.17 -2.10 19.74
CA GLU A 6 -14.30 -0.92 19.82
C GLU A 6 -13.43 -0.81 18.57
N THR A 7 -13.31 0.41 18.05
CA THR A 7 -12.48 0.72 16.89
C THR A 7 -11.51 1.85 17.23
N HIS A 8 -10.36 1.87 16.56
CA HIS A 8 -9.28 2.79 16.85
C HIS A 8 -8.75 3.43 15.57
N PRO A 9 -8.47 4.74 15.57
CA PRO A 9 -8.02 5.45 14.38
C PRO A 9 -6.58 5.06 14.01
N LYS A 10 -6.37 4.80 12.72
CA LYS A 10 -5.07 4.55 12.09
C LYS A 10 -5.02 5.26 10.73
N VAL A 11 -3.87 5.20 10.08
CA VAL A 11 -3.68 5.65 8.70
C VAL A 11 -3.40 4.46 7.81
N ARG A 12 -4.03 4.41 6.64
CA ARG A 12 -3.70 3.45 5.58
C ARG A 12 -3.02 4.14 4.42
N LEU A 13 -1.85 3.63 4.03
CA LEU A 13 -1.23 3.89 2.73
C LEU A 13 -1.70 2.80 1.76
N ASP A 14 -2.29 3.24 0.65
CA ASP A 14 -2.60 2.42 -0.51
C ASP A 14 -1.55 2.72 -1.59
N ILE A 15 -0.68 1.76 -1.89
CA ILE A 15 0.46 1.94 -2.80
C ILE A 15 0.25 1.08 -4.03
N LEU A 16 -0.03 1.70 -5.18
CA LEU A 16 -0.10 1.01 -6.46
C LEU A 16 1.28 1.07 -7.13
N ILE A 17 1.87 -0.07 -7.46
CA ILE A 17 3.21 -0.14 -8.04
C ILE A 17 3.37 -1.36 -8.96
N GLU A 18 4.38 -1.36 -9.81
CA GLU A 18 4.70 -2.51 -10.66
C GLU A 18 5.05 -3.75 -9.82
N GLN A 19 4.59 -4.92 -10.27
CA GLN A 19 4.78 -6.21 -9.60
C GLN A 19 6.27 -6.51 -9.32
N LEU A 20 7.16 -6.15 -10.23
CA LEU A 20 8.61 -6.31 -10.08
C LEU A 20 9.22 -5.46 -8.96
N ALA A 21 8.57 -4.35 -8.58
CA ALA A 21 9.03 -3.48 -7.51
C ALA A 21 8.59 -3.98 -6.12
N VAL A 22 7.58 -4.86 -6.05
CA VAL A 22 6.98 -5.32 -4.79
C VAL A 22 7.98 -5.92 -3.81
N PRO A 23 8.93 -6.81 -4.20
CA PRO A 23 9.89 -7.35 -3.24
C PRO A 23 10.77 -6.27 -2.61
N ARG A 24 11.19 -5.27 -3.41
CA ARG A 24 12.04 -4.17 -2.92
C ARG A 24 11.25 -3.18 -2.05
N LEU A 25 10.00 -2.91 -2.40
CA LEU A 25 9.09 -2.14 -1.55
C LEU A 25 8.83 -2.86 -0.23
N GLY A 26 8.65 -4.18 -0.25
CA GLY A 26 8.51 -5.00 0.94
C GLY A 26 9.71 -4.89 1.88
N THR A 27 10.93 -5.06 1.34
CA THR A 27 12.17 -4.85 2.11
C THR A 27 12.27 -3.43 2.67
N LEU A 28 11.89 -2.41 1.91
CA LEU A 28 11.85 -1.04 2.44
C LEU A 28 10.87 -0.95 3.62
N LEU A 29 9.62 -1.38 3.43
CA LEU A 29 8.58 -1.34 4.46
C LEU A 29 9.00 -2.06 5.75
N ASP A 30 9.64 -3.22 5.63
CA ASP A 30 10.13 -4.01 6.78
C ASP A 30 11.20 -3.28 7.62
N THR A 31 11.86 -2.26 7.05
CA THR A 31 12.88 -1.46 7.75
C THR A 31 12.34 -0.18 8.39
N LEU A 32 11.09 0.21 8.06
CA LEU A 32 10.54 1.50 8.50
C LEU A 32 9.90 1.39 9.89
N PRO A 33 10.28 2.25 10.85
CA PRO A 33 9.65 2.27 12.17
C PRO A 33 8.14 2.50 12.08
N GLY A 34 7.38 1.69 12.81
CA GLY A 34 5.92 1.78 12.85
C GLY A 34 5.19 1.04 11.72
N VAL A 35 5.91 0.35 10.84
CA VAL A 35 5.32 -0.59 9.88
C VAL A 35 5.38 -1.99 10.48
N ASN A 36 4.23 -2.49 10.93
CA ASN A 36 4.12 -3.82 11.54
C ASN A 36 3.66 -4.90 10.55
N GLY A 37 3.26 -4.50 9.34
CA GLY A 37 2.89 -5.40 8.26
C GLY A 37 2.24 -4.68 7.08
N TYR A 38 2.03 -5.44 6.01
CA TYR A 38 1.33 -4.97 4.81
C TYR A 38 0.64 -6.13 4.11
N THR A 39 -0.35 -5.81 3.28
CA THR A 39 -1.07 -6.78 2.44
C THR A 39 -0.84 -6.44 0.97
N ILE A 40 -0.55 -7.45 0.16
CA ILE A 40 -0.39 -7.31 -1.30
C ILE A 40 -1.67 -7.83 -1.97
N LEU A 41 -2.30 -7.00 -2.79
CA LEU A 41 -3.51 -7.32 -3.53
C LEU A 41 -3.24 -7.29 -5.05
N PRO A 42 -3.73 -8.28 -5.81
CA PRO A 42 -3.64 -8.26 -7.26
C PRO A 42 -4.56 -7.19 -7.85
N VAL A 43 -4.10 -6.49 -8.89
CA VAL A 43 -4.93 -5.55 -9.66
C VAL A 43 -5.11 -6.09 -11.08
N GLN A 44 -6.34 -6.07 -11.59
CA GLN A 44 -6.69 -6.65 -12.89
C GLN A 44 -6.47 -5.67 -14.06
N GLY A 45 -6.47 -4.38 -13.78
CA GLY A 45 -6.36 -3.34 -14.79
C GLY A 45 -6.63 -1.97 -14.19
N GLY A 46 -6.49 -0.95 -15.01
CA GLY A 46 -6.76 0.42 -14.63
C GLY A 46 -6.64 1.36 -15.82
N SER A 47 -6.77 2.65 -15.53
CA SER A 47 -6.54 3.70 -16.52
C SER A 47 -5.80 4.84 -15.84
N GLY A 48 -4.88 5.46 -16.56
CA GLY A 48 -4.12 6.60 -16.08
C GLY A 48 -3.71 7.52 -17.22
N LEU A 49 -2.67 8.32 -16.98
CA LEU A 49 -2.16 9.28 -17.96
C LEU A 49 -1.82 8.65 -19.31
N ASN A 50 -1.34 7.41 -19.30
CA ASN A 50 -0.91 6.67 -20.50
C ASN A 50 -2.02 5.77 -21.08
N GLY A 51 -3.28 5.98 -20.67
CA GLY A 51 -4.43 5.22 -21.15
C GLY A 51 -4.77 4.00 -20.30
N ILE A 52 -5.57 3.11 -20.89
CA ILE A 52 -6.07 1.90 -20.26
C ILE A 52 -4.97 0.83 -20.30
N TRP A 53 -4.81 0.12 -19.18
CA TRP A 53 -3.96 -1.04 -19.07
C TRP A 53 -4.74 -2.18 -18.42
N THR A 54 -4.42 -3.40 -18.83
CA THR A 54 -4.99 -4.63 -18.26
C THR A 54 -3.84 -5.55 -17.91
N ARG A 55 -4.05 -6.39 -16.89
CA ARG A 55 -3.06 -7.39 -16.48
C ARG A 55 -2.80 -8.43 -17.58
N ASP A 56 -3.84 -8.80 -18.32
CA ASP A 56 -3.79 -9.82 -19.37
C ASP A 56 -3.24 -9.30 -20.70
N GLY A 57 -3.29 -7.98 -20.94
CA GLY A 57 -2.77 -7.34 -22.15
C GLY A 57 -1.24 -7.17 -22.17
N GLN A 58 -0.54 -7.65 -21.14
CA GLN A 58 0.90 -7.55 -20.99
C GLN A 58 1.54 -8.91 -21.34
N ILE A 59 2.51 -8.92 -22.25
CA ILE A 59 3.03 -10.15 -22.90
C ILE A 59 3.85 -11.01 -21.92
N ALA A 60 4.34 -10.42 -20.82
CA ALA A 60 5.01 -11.14 -19.75
C ALA A 60 4.22 -11.00 -18.44
N GLY A 61 3.91 -12.11 -17.76
CA GLY A 61 3.29 -12.14 -16.42
C GLY A 61 4.09 -11.45 -15.30
N ALA A 62 5.17 -10.74 -15.66
CA ALA A 62 6.00 -9.89 -14.82
C ALA A 62 5.57 -8.41 -14.85
N GLU A 63 4.66 -7.99 -15.74
CA GLU A 63 4.35 -6.57 -15.99
C GLU A 63 2.99 -6.12 -15.39
N GLY A 64 2.52 -6.79 -14.34
CA GLY A 64 1.30 -6.39 -13.64
C GLY A 64 1.50 -5.22 -12.68
N MET A 65 0.41 -4.57 -12.28
CA MET A 65 0.39 -3.66 -11.14
C MET A 65 -0.15 -4.38 -9.90
N MET A 66 0.37 -4.04 -8.73
CA MET A 66 -0.04 -4.57 -7.43
C MET A 66 -0.43 -3.42 -6.53
N MET A 67 -1.47 -3.62 -5.72
CA MET A 67 -1.84 -2.71 -4.64
C MET A 67 -1.24 -3.22 -3.34
N ILE A 68 -0.63 -2.34 -2.56
CA ILE A 68 -0.11 -2.66 -1.24
C ILE A 68 -0.86 -1.82 -0.21
N TRP A 69 -1.46 -2.48 0.77
CA TRP A 69 -2.05 -1.84 1.94
C TRP A 69 -1.08 -1.90 3.11
N CYS A 70 -0.69 -0.74 3.61
CA CYS A 70 0.07 -0.61 4.85
C CYS A 70 -0.73 0.25 5.83
N ILE A 71 -1.07 -0.30 6.99
CA ILE A 71 -1.82 0.40 8.04
C ILE A 71 -0.86 0.64 9.21
N LEU A 72 -0.80 1.88 9.69
CA LEU A 72 0.12 2.31 10.74
C LEU A 72 -0.49 3.40 11.62
N ASP A 73 0.13 3.63 12.78
CA ASP A 73 -0.20 4.77 13.63
C ASP A 73 0.12 6.12 12.96
N ALA A 74 -0.75 7.10 13.18
CA ALA A 74 -0.63 8.42 12.58
C ALA A 74 0.72 9.11 12.86
N GLN A 75 1.36 8.79 14.00
CA GLN A 75 2.68 9.32 14.36
C GLN A 75 3.80 8.92 13.39
N HIS A 76 3.67 7.77 12.72
CA HIS A 76 4.66 7.27 11.76
C HIS A 76 4.37 7.70 10.32
N LYS A 77 3.18 8.26 10.06
CA LYS A 77 2.68 8.60 8.72
C LYS A 77 3.70 9.38 7.90
N GLU A 78 4.21 10.49 8.43
CA GLU A 78 5.04 11.41 7.66
C GLU A 78 6.36 10.77 7.22
N ALA A 79 7.03 10.07 8.14
CA ALA A 79 8.29 9.39 7.86
C ALA A 79 8.09 8.24 6.85
N VAL A 80 7.08 7.40 7.06
CA VAL A 80 6.79 6.28 6.16
C VAL A 80 6.37 6.78 4.78
N LEU A 81 5.46 7.76 4.71
CA LEU A 81 5.00 8.34 3.45
C LEU A 81 6.16 8.93 2.65
N LYS A 82 7.08 9.66 3.32
CA LYS A 82 8.27 10.21 2.65
C LYS A 82 9.14 9.12 2.04
N SER A 83 9.49 8.09 2.79
CA SER A 83 10.31 6.98 2.29
C SER A 83 9.63 6.20 1.16
N VAL A 84 8.33 5.94 1.28
CA VAL A 84 7.55 5.27 0.24
C VAL A 84 7.44 6.15 -1.00
N PHE A 85 7.24 7.47 -0.85
CA PHE A 85 7.20 8.41 -1.97
C PHE A 85 8.52 8.47 -2.73
N GLU A 86 9.66 8.56 -2.03
CA GLU A 86 10.99 8.52 -2.66
C GLU A 86 11.19 7.23 -3.47
N PHE A 87 10.64 6.11 -3.00
CA PHE A 87 10.66 4.86 -3.74
C PHE A 87 9.70 4.87 -4.94
N VAL A 88 8.46 5.34 -4.81
CA VAL A 88 7.45 5.28 -5.89
C VAL A 88 7.69 6.34 -6.97
N ASN A 89 8.22 7.52 -6.63
CA ASN A 89 8.31 8.67 -7.54
C ASN A 89 9.15 8.43 -8.81
N ALA A 90 10.05 7.46 -8.78
CA ALA A 90 10.86 7.08 -9.95
C ALA A 90 10.16 6.09 -10.91
N ARG A 91 8.88 5.77 -10.67
CA ARG A 91 8.18 4.60 -11.23
C ARG A 91 6.74 4.92 -11.67
N ALA A 92 6.12 4.01 -12.42
CA ALA A 92 4.69 4.05 -12.65
C ALA A 92 3.96 3.58 -11.40
N GLY A 93 3.09 4.42 -10.84
CA GLY A 93 2.39 4.08 -9.61
C GLY A 93 1.69 5.28 -9.01
N LEU A 94 1.01 5.05 -7.90
CA LEU A 94 0.41 6.11 -7.09
C LEU A 94 0.42 5.72 -5.62
N ILE A 95 0.26 6.72 -4.76
CA ILE A 95 0.04 6.53 -3.33
C ILE A 95 -1.22 7.30 -2.96
N THR A 96 -2.16 6.66 -2.26
CA THR A 96 -3.23 7.37 -1.55
C THR A 96 -3.11 7.14 -0.05
N VAL A 97 -3.58 8.12 0.72
CA VAL A 97 -3.59 8.07 2.18
C VAL A 97 -5.02 8.19 2.65
N SER A 98 -5.45 7.24 3.48
CA SER A 98 -6.81 7.20 4.04
C SER A 98 -6.75 7.18 5.57
N ASN A 99 -7.66 7.90 6.22
CA ASN A 99 -7.95 7.67 7.64
C ASN A 99 -8.86 6.44 7.75
N VAL A 100 -8.50 5.50 8.62
CA VAL A 100 -9.26 4.26 8.82
C VAL A 100 -9.45 3.98 10.30
N ASP A 101 -10.53 3.29 10.63
CA ASP A 101 -10.76 2.72 11.96
C ASP A 101 -10.47 1.22 11.91
N VAL A 102 -9.66 0.73 12.85
CA VAL A 102 -9.31 -0.69 12.96
C VAL A 102 -9.82 -1.30 14.25
N VAL A 103 -10.12 -2.59 14.20
CA VAL A 103 -10.30 -3.43 15.39
C VAL A 103 -8.97 -4.07 15.77
N ARG A 104 -8.73 -4.31 17.07
CA ARG A 104 -7.47 -4.89 17.58
C ARG A 104 -6.25 -4.04 17.18
N PRO A 105 -6.13 -2.82 17.74
CA PRO A 105 -5.13 -1.83 17.33
C PRO A 105 -3.69 -2.29 17.57
N GLU A 106 -3.48 -3.25 18.47
CA GLU A 106 -2.19 -3.84 18.80
C GLU A 106 -1.57 -4.67 17.65
N ARG A 107 -2.35 -4.94 16.59
CA ARG A 107 -1.89 -5.66 15.39
C ARG A 107 -1.25 -4.74 14.34
N PHE A 108 -1.31 -3.42 14.52
CA PHE A 108 -0.98 -2.41 13.52
C PHE A 108 0.04 -1.40 14.02
#